data_AF-A0A3S4HHW4-F1
#
_entry.id   AF-A0A3S4HHW4-F1
#
_cell.length_a   1.000
_cell.length_b   1.000
_cell.length_c   1.000
_cell.angle_alpha   90.00
_cell.angle_beta   90.00
_cell.angle_gamma   90.00
#
_symmetry.space_group_name_H-M   'P 1'
#
loop_
_entity.id
_entity.type
_entity.pdbx_description
1 polymer ?
#
loop_
_entity_poly.entity_id
_entity_poly.type
_entity_poly.pdbx_seq_one_letter_code
_entity_poly.pdbx_strand_id
1 'polypeptide(L)' 'MSPVKDQQELLARLVKEAKKDPQPEVHIRGDATARYAPIGRIVLAVQQAGIVKIAFITEPPAPGGGE' A
#
# COMPACT_ATOMS: atom_id res chain seq x y z
N MET A 1 -9.28 10.25 7.23
CA MET A 1 -8.85 8.92 6.73
C MET A 1 -8.98 7.95 7.88
N SER A 2 -10.01 7.11 7.90
CA SER A 2 -10.25 6.20 9.03
C SER A 2 -9.15 5.14 9.10
N PRO A 3 -8.53 4.89 10.28
CA PRO A 3 -7.54 3.84 10.43
C PRO A 3 -8.20 2.50 10.14
N VAL A 4 -7.56 1.70 9.28
CA VAL A 4 -8.00 0.34 8.99
C VAL A 4 -7.71 -0.51 10.22
N LYS A 5 -8.75 -1.10 10.81
CA LYS A 5 -8.60 -1.85 12.07
C LYS A 5 -7.85 -3.17 11.87
N ASP A 6 -8.13 -3.87 10.78
CA ASP A 6 -7.64 -5.24 10.54
C ASP A 6 -7.42 -5.53 9.05
N GLN A 7 -6.63 -6.57 8.74
CA GLN A 7 -6.33 -7.00 7.38
C GLN A 7 -7.58 -7.35 6.56
N GLN A 8 -8.63 -7.88 7.20
CA GLN A 8 -9.90 -8.17 6.53
C GLN A 8 -10.63 -6.91 6.06
N GLU A 9 -10.58 -5.84 6.85
CA GLU A 9 -11.14 -4.54 6.47
C GLU A 9 -10.35 -3.90 5.33
N LEU A 10 -9.01 -4.07 5.34
CA LEU A 10 -8.17 -3.67 4.22
C LEU A 10 -8.59 -4.37 2.92
N LEU A 11 -8.72 -5.70 2.96
CA LEU A 11 -9.13 -6.52 1.82
C LEU A 11 -10.50 -6.13 1.29
N ALA A 12 -11.49 -5.97 2.16
CA ALA A 12 -12.85 -5.59 1.76
C ALA A 12 -12.89 -4.22 1.07
N ARG A 13 -12.09 -3.26 1.56
CA ARG A 13 -11.93 -1.96 0.92
C ARG A 13 -11.26 -2.08 -0.44
N LEU A 14 -10.15 -2.81 -0.53
CA LEU A 14 -9.42 -3.02 -1.79
C LEU A 14 -10.31 -3.69 -2.85
N VAL A 15 -11.08 -4.74 -2.50
CA VAL A 15 -12.01 -5.42 -3.42
C VAL A 15 -13.12 -4.48 -3.91
N LYS A 16 -13.64 -3.62 -3.03
CA LYS A 16 -14.65 -2.63 -3.40
C LYS A 16 -14.10 -1.62 -4.40
N GLU A 17 -12.85 -1.20 -4.22
CA GLU A 17 -12.20 -0.24 -5.12
C GLU A 17 -11.74 -0.89 -6.42
N ALA A 18 -11.28 -2.14 -6.39
CA ALA A 18 -10.86 -2.91 -7.56
C ALA A 18 -11.96 -3.09 -8.62
N LYS A 19 -13.23 -3.00 -8.21
CA LYS A 19 -14.42 -3.10 -9.07
C LYS A 19 -14.84 -1.78 -9.73
N LYS A 20 -14.20 -0.66 -9.41
CA LYS A 20 -14.48 0.62 -10.06
C LYS A 20 -13.88 0.64 -11.47
N ASP A 21 -14.53 1.34 -12.39
CA ASP A 21 -14.01 1.58 -13.75
C ASP A 21 -13.80 3.09 -13.95
N PRO A 22 -12.59 3.56 -14.31
CA PRO A 22 -11.36 2.76 -14.42
C PRO A 22 -10.88 2.25 -13.05
N GLN A 23 -10.23 1.07 -13.04
CA GLN A 23 -9.69 0.50 -11.81
C GLN A 23 -8.63 1.44 -11.20
N PRO A 24 -8.78 1.84 -9.92
CA PRO A 24 -7.83 2.73 -9.26
C PRO A 24 -6.49 2.03 -9.01
N GLU A 25 -5.41 2.81 -9.02
CA GLU A 25 -4.04 2.34 -8.77
C GLU A 25 -3.75 2.32 -7.27
N VAL A 26 -3.07 1.27 -6.80
CA VAL A 26 -2.67 1.17 -5.38
C VAL A 26 -1.27 1.72 -5.21
N HIS A 27 -1.16 2.78 -4.42
CA HIS A 27 0.12 3.37 -4.03
C HIS A 27 0.52 2.92 -2.63
N ILE A 28 1.58 2.11 -2.55
CA ILE A 28 2.15 1.65 -1.28
C ILE A 28 3.27 2.63 -0.91
N ARG A 29 3.05 3.43 0.14
CA ARG A 29 4.09 4.32 0.70
C ARG A 29 4.93 3.56 1.71
N GLY A 30 6.21 3.39 1.40
CA GLY A 30 7.20 2.88 2.34
C GLY A 30 7.89 4.06 3.01
N ASP A 31 7.69 4.20 4.32
CA ASP A 31 8.48 5.13 5.13
C ASP A 31 9.86 4.53 5.41
N ALA A 32 10.93 5.33 5.38
CA ALA A 32 12.29 4.85 5.61
C ALA A 32 12.50 4.23 7.02
N THR A 33 11.64 4.60 7.99
CA THR A 33 11.60 4.02 9.33
C THR A 33 10.62 2.85 9.47
N ALA A 34 9.71 2.67 8.50
CA ALA A 34 8.83 1.53 8.47
C ALA A 34 9.66 0.28 8.12
N ARG A 35 9.74 -0.63 9.09
CA ARG A 35 10.38 -1.95 8.91
C ARG A 35 9.93 -2.54 7.57
N TYR A 36 10.87 -2.99 6.73
CA TYR A 36 10.61 -3.63 5.42
C TYR A 36 9.69 -4.88 5.47
N ALA A 37 9.49 -5.45 6.67
CA ALA A 37 8.81 -6.72 6.89
C ALA A 37 7.31 -6.84 6.47
N PRO A 38 6.46 -5.80 6.43
CA PRO A 38 5.05 -5.93 6.08
C PRO A 38 4.73 -5.68 4.60
N ILE A 39 5.69 -5.29 3.75
CA ILE A 39 5.42 -4.97 2.34
C ILE A 39 4.85 -6.19 1.60
N GLY A 40 5.43 -7.39 1.81
CA GLY A 40 4.95 -8.62 1.17
C GLY A 40 3.49 -8.98 1.51
N ARG A 41 3.04 -8.71 2.74
CA ARG A 41 1.65 -8.94 3.15
C ARG A 41 0.68 -7.98 2.46
N ILE A 42 1.10 -6.74 2.24
CA ILE A 42 0.29 -5.74 1.51
C ILE A 42 0.18 -6.15 0.04
N VAL A 43 1.30 -6.51 -0.59
CA VAL A 43 1.31 -6.97 -1.99
C VAL A 43 0.41 -8.20 -2.19
N LEU A 44 0.46 -9.16 -1.27
CA LEU A 44 -0.41 -10.33 -1.30
C LEU A 44 -1.90 -9.94 -1.19
N ALA A 45 -2.24 -9.05 -0.25
CA ALA A 45 -3.62 -8.58 -0.08
C ALA A 45 -4.15 -7.84 -1.32
N VAL A 46 -3.30 -7.06 -1.98
CA VAL A 46 -3.65 -6.32 -3.21
C VAL A 46 -3.86 -7.27 -4.40
N GLN A 47 -3.00 -8.29 -4.54
CA GLN A 47 -3.21 -9.35 -5.53
C GLN A 47 -4.50 -10.13 -5.29
N GLN A 48 -4.78 -10.49 -4.03
CA GLN A 48 -6.03 -11.16 -3.66
C GLN A 48 -7.27 -10.30 -3.95
N ALA A 49 -7.14 -8.97 -3.92
CA ALA A 49 -8.21 -8.05 -4.27
C ALA A 49 -8.44 -7.91 -5.79
N GLY A 50 -7.56 -8.45 -6.64
CA GLY A 50 -7.67 -8.36 -8.11
C GLY A 50 -7.21 -7.02 -8.68
N ILE A 51 -6.38 -6.27 -7.95
CA ILE A 51 -5.85 -4.98 -8.41
C ILE A 51 -4.58 -5.24 -9.24
N VAL A 52 -4.58 -4.75 -10.47
CA VAL A 52 -3.52 -5.04 -11.45
C VAL A 52 -2.38 -4.02 -11.38
N LYS A 53 -2.68 -2.78 -10.96
CA LYS A 53 -1.70 -1.68 -10.92
C LYS A 53 -1.29 -1.35 -9.49
N ILE A 54 -0.02 -1.62 -9.18
CA ILE A 54 0.61 -1.34 -7.88
C ILE A 54 1.83 -0.45 -8.14
N ALA A 55 1.91 0.70 -7.48
CA ALA A 55 3.08 1.56 -7.47
C ALA A 55 3.64 1.68 -6.05
N PHE A 56 4.96 1.58 -5.92
CA PHE A 56 5.65 1.79 -4.66
C PHE A 56 6.21 3.21 -4.62
N ILE A 57 5.83 3.94 -3.60
CA ILE A 57 6.39 5.27 -3.31
C ILE A 57 7.35 5.06 -2.15
N THR A 58 8.64 5.00 -2.45
CA THR A 58 9.70 5.06 -1.44
C THR A 58 10.18 6.51 -1.37
N GLU A 59 9.99 7.16 -0.24
CA GLU A 59 10.63 8.45 0.00
C GLU A 59 12.12 8.16 0.25
N PRO A 60 13.06 8.75 -0.51
CA PRO A 60 14.47 8.62 -0.20
C PRO A 60 14.69 9.15 1.22
N PRO A 61 15.53 8.50 2.05
CA PRO A 61 15.95 9.14 3.30
C PRO A 61 16.50 10.52 2.92
N ALA A 62 16.01 11.57 3.58
CA ALA A 62 16.42 12.93 3.29
C ALA A 62 17.96 12.97 3.12
N PRO A 63 18.51 13.49 2.02
CA PRO A 63 19.95 13.59 1.87
C PRO A 63 20.50 14.40 3.03
N GLY A 64 21.26 13.73 3.91
CA GLY A 64 22.14 14.27 4.93
C GLY A 64 21.74 15.59 5.58
N GLY A 65 21.03 15.52 6.71
CA GLY A 65 21.35 16.40 7.83
C GLY A 65 22.61 15.84 8.51
N GLY A 66 23.77 16.17 7.96
CA GLY A 66 25.08 15.81 8.48
C GLY A 66 26.05 16.94 8.20
N GLU A 67 26.25 17.76 9.25
CA GLU A 67 27.19 18.89 9.42
C GLU A 67 26.76 20.26 8.85
#